data_AF-A0A024P5E9-F1
#
_entry.id   AF-A0A024P5E9-F1
#
_cell.length_a   1.000
_cell.length_b   1.000
_cell.length_c   1.000
_cell.angle_alpha   90.00
_cell.angle_beta   90.00
_cell.angle_gamma   90.00
#
_symmetry.space_group_name_H-M   'P 1'
#
loop_
_entity.id
_entity.type
_entity.pdbx_description
1 polymer ?
#
loop_
_entity_poly.entity_id
_entity_poly.type
_entity_poly.pdbx_seq_one_letter_code
_entity_poly.pdbx_strand_id
1 'polypeptide(L)' 'MSRKKTQPGSLGDQLNADMLLKLKSKKTELKQQAEKREEQEKKHRIEERKRREANKSFEELLNESDLDWKSFKK' A
#
# COMPACT_ATOMS: atom_id res chain seq x y z
N MET A 1 -55.08 18.39 8.85
CA MET A 1 -53.70 17.84 8.98
C MET A 1 -53.35 17.12 7.68
N SER A 2 -52.71 17.81 6.73
CA SER A 2 -52.41 17.24 5.40
C SER A 2 -51.18 16.35 5.49
N ARG A 3 -51.37 15.04 5.36
CA ARG A 3 -50.28 14.06 5.29
C ARG A 3 -49.52 14.27 3.98
N LYS A 4 -48.38 14.97 4.03
CA LYS A 4 -47.43 15.05 2.92
C LYS A 4 -46.90 13.65 2.64
N LYS A 5 -47.43 13.02 1.59
CA LYS A 5 -46.95 11.73 1.06
C LYS A 5 -45.55 11.96 0.49
N THR A 6 -44.52 11.49 1.18
CA THR A 6 -43.18 11.32 0.61
C THR A 6 -43.29 10.37 -0.58
N GLN A 7 -43.20 10.94 -1.79
CA GLN A 7 -43.23 10.18 -3.04
C GLN A 7 -41.91 9.41 -3.19
N PRO A 8 -41.93 8.11 -3.54
CA PRO A 8 -40.73 7.36 -3.88
C PRO A 8 -40.10 8.00 -5.13
N GLY A 9 -38.87 8.50 -5.02
CA GLY A 9 -38.20 9.27 -6.09
C GLY A 9 -38.08 10.78 -5.82
N SER A 10 -38.14 11.21 -4.55
CA SER A 10 -37.77 12.56 -4.16
C SER A 10 -36.33 12.90 -4.59
N LEU A 11 -36.08 14.13 -5.06
CA LEU A 11 -34.76 14.63 -5.44
C LEU A 11 -33.69 14.38 -4.35
N GLY A 12 -34.10 14.40 -3.08
CA GLY A 12 -33.22 14.07 -1.94
C GLY A 12 -32.70 12.63 -1.96
N ASP A 13 -33.49 11.66 -2.40
CA ASP A 13 -33.07 10.26 -2.48
C ASP A 13 -32.06 10.03 -3.61
N GLN A 14 -32.24 10.72 -4.75
CA GLN A 14 -31.26 10.70 -5.85
C GLN A 14 -29.94 11.36 -5.46
N LEU A 15 -29.99 12.50 -4.75
CA LEU A 15 -28.79 13.17 -4.24
C LEU A 15 -28.04 12.30 -3.23
N ASN A 16 -28.76 11.59 -2.35
CA ASN A 16 -28.16 10.64 -1.42
C ASN A 16 -27.52 9.46 -2.16
N ALA A 17 -28.15 8.94 -3.21
CA ALA A 17 -27.57 7.87 -4.02
C ALA A 17 -26.27 8.31 -4.71
N ASP A 18 -26.24 9.50 -5.31
CA ASP A 18 -25.04 10.06 -5.95
C ASP A 18 -23.90 10.31 -4.94
N MET A 19 -24.23 10.84 -3.75
CA MET A 19 -23.25 11.01 -2.67
C MET A 19 -22.67 9.66 -2.21
N LEU A 20 -23.50 8.63 -2.05
CA LEU A 20 -23.04 7.29 -1.70
C LEU A 20 -22.15 6.68 -2.77
N LEU A 21 -22.45 6.90 -4.06
CA LEU A 21 -21.60 6.47 -5.17
C LEU A 21 -20.24 7.16 -5.12
N LYS A 22 -20.21 8.49 -4.95
CA LYS A 22 -18.96 9.26 -4.83
C LYS A 22 -18.11 8.79 -3.64
N LEU A 23 -18.73 8.53 -2.50
CA LEU A 23 -18.03 8.01 -1.31
C LEU A 23 -17.44 6.62 -1.55
N LYS A 24 -18.19 5.71 -2.21
CA LYS A 24 -17.70 4.39 -2.57
C LYS A 24 -16.52 4.48 -3.54
N SER A 25 -16.64 5.28 -4.61
CA SER A 25 -15.57 5.49 -5.58
C SER A 25 -14.30 6.04 -4.92
N LYS A 26 -14.46 7.03 -4.02
CA LYS A 26 -13.31 7.62 -3.30
C LYS A 26 -12.67 6.63 -2.33
N LYS A 27 -13.47 5.78 -1.66
CA LYS A 27 -12.95 4.70 -0.81
C LYS A 27 -12.11 3.71 -1.62
N THR A 28 -12.58 3.29 -2.78
CA THR A 28 -11.84 2.37 -3.65
C THR A 28 -10.55 3.01 -4.17
N GLU A 29 -10.59 4.27 -4.57
CA GLU A 29 -9.41 5.00 -5.03
C GLU A 29 -8.35 5.13 -3.94
N LEU A 30 -8.76 5.52 -2.73
CA LEU A 30 -7.84 5.61 -1.58
C LEU A 30 -7.24 4.26 -1.20
N LYS A 31 -8.03 3.17 -1.26
CA LYS A 31 -7.53 1.83 -1.01
C LYS A 31 -6.45 1.43 -2.03
N GLN A 32 -6.73 1.64 -3.31
CA GLN A 32 -5.76 1.35 -4.38
C GLN A 32 -4.50 2.22 -4.26
N GLN A 33 -4.63 3.49 -3.85
CA GLN A 33 -3.49 4.37 -3.65
C GLN A 33 -2.63 3.91 -2.46
N ALA A 34 -3.24 3.47 -1.36
CA ALA A 34 -2.53 2.96 -0.20
C ALA A 34 -1.75 1.68 -0.55
N GLU A 35 -2.40 0.72 -1.23
CA GLU A 35 -1.75 -0.53 -1.67
C GLU A 35 -0.57 -0.26 -2.60
N LYS A 36 -0.71 0.67 -3.56
CA LYS A 36 0.39 1.06 -4.45
C LYS A 36 1.57 1.69 -3.70
N ARG A 37 1.30 2.55 -2.71
CA ARG A 37 2.37 3.18 -1.91
C ARG A 37 3.13 2.13 -1.11
N GLU A 38 2.43 1.19 -0.47
CA GLU A 38 3.06 0.13 0.30
C GLU A 38 3.92 -0.78 -0.58
N GLU A 39 3.45 -1.12 -1.78
CA GLU A 39 4.23 -1.93 -2.73
C GLU A 39 5.47 -1.19 -3.23
N GLN A 40 5.36 0.12 -3.52
CA GLN A 40 6.48 0.96 -3.93
C GLN A 40 7.54 1.08 -2.82
N GLU A 41 7.12 1.29 -1.58
CA GLU A 41 8.04 1.34 -0.43
C GLU A 41 8.75 -0.01 -0.21
N LYS A 42 8.03 -1.12 -0.35
CA LYS A 42 8.64 -2.47 -0.26
C LYS A 42 9.69 -2.67 -1.35
N LYS A 43 9.38 -2.31 -2.60
CA LYS A 43 10.33 -2.40 -3.73
C LYS A 43 11.56 -1.53 -3.48
N HIS A 44 11.37 -0.28 -3.07
CA HIS A 44 12.48 0.63 -2.78
C HIS A 44 13.38 0.10 -1.66
N ARG A 45 12.81 -0.45 -0.59
CA ARG A 45 13.58 -1.06 0.51
C ARG A 45 14.40 -2.26 0.04
N ILE A 46 13.86 -3.10 -0.83
CA ILE A 46 14.58 -4.26 -1.38
C ILE A 46 15.73 -3.79 -2.29
N GLU A 47 15.48 -2.82 -3.15
CA GLU A 47 16.50 -2.27 -4.05
C GLU A 47 17.63 -1.58 -3.28
N GLU A 48 17.29 -0.81 -2.24
CA GLU A 48 18.30 -0.21 -1.36
C GLU A 48 19.14 -1.26 -0.65
N ARG A 49 18.53 -2.34 -0.13
CA ARG A 49 19.28 -3.44 0.50
C ARG A 49 20.25 -4.08 -0.50
N LYS A 50 19.77 -4.43 -1.69
CA LYS A 50 20.60 -5.00 -2.76
C LYS A 50 21.74 -4.07 -3.16
N ARG A 51 21.49 -2.76 -3.28
CA ARG A 51 22.53 -1.79 -3.62
C ARG A 51 23.55 -1.65 -2.50
N ARG A 52 23.12 -1.66 -1.24
CA ARG A 52 24.02 -1.63 -0.08
C ARG A 52 24.86 -2.90 -0.05
N GLU A 53 24.26 -4.08 -0.21
CA GLU A 53 24.99 -5.35 -0.27
C GLU A 53 26.00 -5.38 -1.43
N ALA A 54 25.61 -4.92 -2.63
CA ALA A 54 26.50 -4.86 -3.78
C ALA A 54 27.67 -3.88 -3.61
N ASN A 55 27.48 -2.81 -2.82
CA ASN A 55 28.51 -1.82 -2.52
C ASN A 55 29.32 -2.14 -1.25
N LYS A 56 28.89 -3.11 -0.43
CA LYS A 56 29.66 -3.58 0.72
C LYS A 56 30.83 -4.42 0.23
N SER A 57 31.95 -4.34 0.94
CA SER A 57 33.06 -5.24 0.68
C SER A 57 32.69 -6.67 1.11
N PHE A 58 33.29 -7.68 0.48
CA PHE A 58 33.05 -9.09 0.85
C PHE A 58 33.33 -9.35 2.34
N GLU A 59 34.30 -8.66 2.92
CA GLU A 59 34.66 -8.76 4.34
C GLU A 59 33.54 -8.25 5.26
N GLU A 60 32.87 -7.15 4.90
CA GLU A 60 31.73 -6.64 5.66
C GLU A 60 30.51 -7.56 5.54
N LEU A 61 30.22 -8.06 4.33
CA LEU A 61 29.14 -9.04 4.13
C LEU A 61 29.40 -10.33 4.90
N LEU A 62 30.64 -10.80 4.92
CA LEU A 62 31.04 -12.01 5.64
C LEU A 62 30.97 -11.81 7.16
N ASN A 63 31.46 -10.68 7.68
CA ASN A 63 31.40 -10.37 9.11
C ASN A 63 29.96 -10.13 9.63
N GLU A 64 29.05 -9.67 8.78
CA GLU A 64 27.61 -9.58 9.11
C GLU A 64 26.89 -10.92 9.06
N SER A 65 27.49 -11.94 8.43
CA SER A 65 26.98 -13.29 8.39
C SER A 65 27.61 -14.15 9.49
N ASP A 66 26.88 -15.14 10.02
CA ASP A 66 27.44 -16.12 10.98
C ASP A 66 28.43 -17.13 10.32
N LEU A 67 28.94 -16.81 9.13
CA LEU A 67 29.83 -17.68 8.36
C LEU A 67 31.28 -17.32 8.66
N ASP A 68 32.02 -18.27 9.25
CA ASP A 68 33.47 -18.15 9.40
C ASP A 68 34.17 -18.69 8.15
N TRP A 69 34.82 -17.85 7.35
CA TRP A 69 35.56 -18.30 6.16
C TRP A 69 36.66 -19.32 6.48
N LYS A 70 37.18 -19.35 7.73
CA LYS A 70 38.16 -20.34 8.17
C LYS A 70 37.60 -21.76 8.19
N SER A 71 36.28 -21.93 8.31
CA SER A 71 35.67 -23.26 8.20
C SER A 71 35.61 -23.79 6.76
N PHE A 72 35.80 -22.92 5.76
CA PHE A 72 35.70 -23.27 4.33
C PHE A 72 37.05 -23.38 3.61
N LYS A 73 38.12 -22.80 4.16
CA LYS A 73 39.48 -23.00 3.64
C LYS A 73 40.18 -24.09 4.44
N LYS A 74 40.35 -25.25 3.81
CA LYS A 74 41.25 -26.32 4.24
C LYS A 74 42.64 -26.11 3.66
#